data_AF-M4PS83-F1
#
_entry.id   AF-M4PS83-F1
#
_cell.length_a   1.000
_cell.length_b   1.000
_cell.length_c   1.000
_cell.angle_alpha   90.00
_cell.angle_beta   90.00
_cell.angle_gamma   90.00
#
_symmetry.space_group_name_H-M   'P 1'
#
loop_
_entity.id
_entity.type
_entity.pdbx_description
1 polymer ?
#
loop_
_entity_poly.entity_id
_entity_poly.type
_entity_poly.pdbx_seq_one_letter_code
_entity_poly.pdbx_strand_id
1 'polypeptide(L)' 'YEKLIGGKYMGELVRLVLLRLVDENLLFHGEASEQLRTRGAFETRFVSQVE' A
#
# COMPACT_ATOMS: atom_id res chain seq x y z
N TYR A 1 4.72 17.87 10.00
CA TYR A 1 5.46 16.66 10.42
C TYR A 1 4.53 15.52 10.80
N GLU A 2 3.38 15.77 11.46
CA GLU A 2 2.35 14.76 11.76
C GLU A 2 1.84 13.92 10.57
N LYS A 3 1.83 14.47 9.35
CA LYS A 3 1.36 13.75 8.14
C LYS A 3 2.26 12.59 7.71
N LEU A 4 3.52 12.55 8.17
CA LEU A 4 4.46 11.45 7.91
C LEU A 4 4.49 10.41 9.04
N ILE A 5 3.84 10.66 10.18
CA ILE A 5 3.89 9.79 11.37
C ILE A 5 2.49 9.28 11.75
N GLY A 6 1.42 9.88 11.22
CA GLY A 6 0.07 9.35 11.39
C GLY A 6 -0.08 8.05 10.62
N GLY A 7 -0.18 6.92 11.33
CA GLY A 7 -0.19 5.57 10.73
C GLY A 7 -1.13 5.42 9.53
N LYS A 8 -2.30 6.07 9.56
CA LYS A 8 -3.28 6.07 8.46
C LYS A 8 -2.69 6.46 7.09
N TYR A 9 -1.66 7.30 7.05
CA TYR A 9 -1.02 7.74 5.80
C TYR A 9 0.04 6.76 5.30
N MET A 10 0.73 6.03 6.19
CA MET A 10 1.77 5.07 5.80
C MET A 10 1.19 3.87 5.06
N GLY A 11 0.04 3.34 5.51
CA GLY A 11 -0.63 2.24 4.82
C GLY A 11 -1.04 2.62 3.38
N GLU A 12 -1.55 3.84 3.20
CA GLU A 12 -1.94 4.33 1.87
C GLU A 12 -0.72 4.61 0.96
N LEU A 13 0.40 5.10 1.51
CA LEU A 13 1.65 5.26 0.77
C LEU A 13 2.17 3.91 0.26
N VAL A 14 2.21 2.89 1.13
CA VAL A 14 2.62 1.53 0.75
C VAL A 14 1.70 0.97 -0.32
N ARG A 15 0.37 1.15 -0.18
CA ARG A 15 -0.60 0.74 -1.20
C ARG A 15 -0.31 1.35 -2.57
N LEU A 16 -0.01 2.64 -2.63
CA LEU A 16 0.29 3.34 -3.88
C LEU A 16 1.59 2.84 -4.53
N VAL A 17 2.64 2.61 -3.74
CA VAL A 17 3.90 2.04 -4.24
C VAL A 17 3.67 0.64 -4.80
N LEU A 18 2.96 -0.22 -4.07
CA LEU A 18 2.63 -1.57 -4.54
C LEU A 18 1.79 -1.54 -5.83
N LEU A 19 0.77 -0.68 -5.90
CA LEU A 19 -0.05 -0.51 -7.11
C LEU A 19 0.82 -0.12 -8.32
N ARG A 20 1.75 0.81 -8.13
CA ARG A 20 2.67 1.24 -9.19
C ARG A 20 3.58 0.13 -9.68
N LEU A 21 4.12 -0.69 -8.76
CA LEU A 21 4.95 -1.83 -9.12
C LEU A 21 4.17 -2.91 -9.86
N VAL A 22 2.88 -3.09 -9.51
CA VAL A 22 1.99 -3.98 -10.27
C VAL A 22 1.75 -3.41 -11.67
N ASP A 23 1.43 -2.12 -11.81
CA ASP A 23 1.22 -1.50 -13.14
C ASP A 23 2.47 -1.59 -14.03
N GLU A 24 3.67 -1.60 -13.44
CA GLU A 24 4.94 -1.82 -14.13
C GLU A 24 5.26 -3.31 -14.40
N ASN A 25 4.33 -4.21 -14.08
CA ASN A 25 4.45 -5.67 -14.20
C ASN A 25 5.63 -6.26 -13.40
N LEU A 26 6.01 -5.59 -12.31
CA LEU A 26 7.08 -6.02 -11.40
C LEU A 26 6.55 -6.87 -10.24
N LEU A 27 5.25 -6.78 -9.95
CA LEU A 27 4.55 -7.57 -8.92
C LEU A 27 3.26 -8.18 -9.46
N PHE A 28 2.88 -9.33 -8.91
CA PHE A 28 1.61 -10.03 -9.16
C PHE A 28 1.26 -10.20 -10.65
N HIS A 29 2.26 -10.37 -11.53
CA HIS A 29 2.07 -10.48 -12.99
C HIS A 29 1.25 -9.35 -13.62
N GLY A 30 1.30 -8.15 -13.03
CA GLY A 30 0.53 -7.01 -13.52
C GLY A 30 -0.93 -6.97 -13.05
N GLU A 31 -1.34 -7.93 -12.23
CA GLU A 31 -2.72 -8.04 -11.75
C GLU A 31 -2.86 -7.59 -10.30
N ALA A 32 -3.41 -6.39 -10.12
CA ALA A 32 -3.72 -5.87 -8.79
C ALA A 32 -5.02 -6.49 -8.26
N SER A 33 -4.98 -7.04 -7.04
CA SER A 33 -6.16 -7.54 -6.33
C SER A 33 -7.16 -6.42 -6.01
N GLU A 34 -8.43 -6.75 -5.80
CA GLU A 34 -9.45 -5.75 -5.41
C GLU A 34 -9.08 -5.01 -4.12
N GLN A 35 -8.41 -5.69 -3.19
CA GLN A 35 -7.92 -5.07 -1.95
C GLN A 35 -6.84 -4.02 -2.24
N LEU A 36 -5.94 -4.27 -3.19
CA LEU A 36 -4.90 -3.30 -3.56
C LEU A 36 -5.49 -2.07 -4.28
N ARG A 37 -6.57 -2.27 -5.04
CA ARG A 37 -7.32 -1.20 -5.74
C ARG A 37 -8.23 -0.40 -4.79
N THR A 38 -8.62 -0.97 -3.66
CA THR A 38 -9.50 -0.32 -2.69
C THR A 38 -8.73 0.64 -1.80
N ARG A 39 -9.10 1.93 -1.84
CA ARG A 39 -8.49 2.97 -1.00
C ARG A 39 -8.71 2.65 0.48
N GLY A 40 -7.65 2.77 1.29
CA GLY A 40 -7.72 2.52 2.74
C GLY A 40 -7.83 1.05 3.15
N ALA A 41 -7.74 0.10 2.21
CA ALA A 41 -7.68 -1.33 2.53
C ALA A 41 -6.34 -1.73 3.17
N PHE A 42 -5.29 -0.95 2.94
CA PHE A 42 -4.00 -1.10 3.62
C PHE A 42 -3.99 -0.27 4.90
N GLU A 43 -4.37 -0.90 6.00
CA GLU A 43 -4.18 -0.35 7.34
C GLU A 43 -2.71 -0.39 7.72
N THR A 44 -2.24 0.63 8.45
CA THR A 44 -0.82 0.69 8.89
C THR A 44 -0.42 -0.47 9.81
N ARG A 45 -1.36 -1.18 10.43
CA ARG A 45 -1.06 -2.41 11.17
C ARG A 45 -0.33 -3.47 10.32
N PHE A 46 -0.59 -3.49 9.00
CA PHE A 46 0.10 -4.39 8.08
C PHE A 46 1.56 -3.97 7.86
N VAL A 47 1.86 -2.67 7.94
CA VAL A 47 3.23 -2.15 7.83
C VAL A 47 4.02 -2.46 9.11
N SER A 48 3.41 -2.27 10.28
CA SER A 48 4.04 -2.60 11.57
C SER A 48 4.25 -4.11 11.81
N GLN A 49 3.58 -4.98 11.05
CA GLN A 49 3.81 -6.43 11.10
C GLN A 49 4.96 -6.90 10.22
N VAL A 50 5.45 -6.04 9.31
CA VAL A 50 6.56 -6.35 8.40
C VAL A 50 7.91 -5.93 9.00
N GLU A 51 7.91 -5.15 10.10
CA GLU A 51 9.10 -4.94 10.95
C GLU A 51 9.52 -6.23 11.66
#